data_AF-A0A9Q0W9A4-F1
#
_entry.id   AF-A0A9Q0W9A4-F1
#
_cell.length_a   1.000
_cell.length_b   1.000
_cell.length_c   1.000
_cell.angle_alpha   90.00
_cell.angle_beta   90.00
_cell.angle_gamma   90.00
#
_symmetry.space_group_name_H-M   'P 1'
#
loop_
_entity.id
_entity.type
_entity.pdbx_description
1 polymer ?
#
loop_
_entity_poly.entity_id
_entity_poly.type
_entity_poly.pdbx_seq_one_letter_code
_entity_poly.pdbx_strand_id
1 'polypeptide(L)'
;MAAGGGADTQYVNAKTSVWWDIENCAVPSNCDPHAIAQNISSALARMNYCGPVSISAYGDIHGINSAAQQALSSTGVSLNHVPAGCSGL
;
A
#
# COMPACT_ATOMS: atom_id res chain seq x y z
N MET A 1 12.78 22.20 -4.32
CA MET A 1 11.48 22.05 -3.66
C MET A 1 11.72 21.31 -2.35
N ALA A 2 11.23 21.85 -1.23
CA ALA A 2 11.60 21.40 0.11
C ALA A 2 11.12 19.96 0.38
N ALA A 3 12.06 19.09 0.75
CA ALA A 3 11.79 17.76 1.28
C ALA A 3 11.24 17.91 2.71
N GLY A 4 9.93 17.90 2.86
CA GLY A 4 9.29 17.87 4.17
C GLY A 4 9.20 16.43 4.68
N GLY A 5 9.88 16.12 5.78
CA GLY A 5 9.66 14.90 6.58
C GLY A 5 10.45 13.68 6.14
N GLY A 6 11.78 13.78 6.07
CA GLY A 6 12.62 12.59 6.10
C GLY A 6 12.57 11.92 7.48
N ALA A 7 12.76 10.60 7.53
CA ALA A 7 12.87 9.86 8.78
C ALA A 7 13.97 10.48 9.68
N ASP A 8 13.67 10.67 10.97
CA ASP A 8 14.74 10.91 11.96
C ASP A 8 15.75 9.75 11.87
N THR A 9 17.02 10.03 12.12
CA THR A 9 18.16 9.11 12.02
C THR A 9 17.89 7.77 12.72
N GLN A 10 17.14 7.79 13.83
CA GLN A 10 16.75 6.59 14.58
C GLN A 10 15.77 5.67 13.84
N TYR A 11 15.05 6.16 12.84
CA TYR A 11 14.02 5.42 12.11
C TYR A 11 14.46 4.94 10.73
N VAL A 12 15.67 5.29 10.27
CA VAL A 12 16.15 4.95 8.93
C VAL A 12 16.07 3.46 8.64
N ASN A 13 16.44 2.63 9.62
CA ASN A 13 16.41 1.16 9.49
C ASN A 13 15.20 0.52 10.19
N ALA A 14 14.25 1.32 10.65
CA ALA A 14 13.07 0.80 11.33
C ALA A 14 12.18 0.04 10.35
N LYS A 15 11.52 -1.01 10.86
CA LYS A 15 10.46 -1.68 10.11
C LYS A 15 9.32 -0.70 9.89
N THR A 16 8.85 -0.62 8.66
CA THR A 16 7.76 0.28 8.25
C THR A 16 6.56 -0.54 7.82
N SER A 17 5.40 -0.25 8.40
CA SER A 17 4.13 -0.86 8.02
C SER A 17 3.26 0.16 7.28
N VAL A 18 2.81 -0.22 6.08
CA VAL A 18 1.88 0.56 5.26
C VAL A 18 0.51 -0.08 5.35
N TRP A 19 -0.48 0.73 5.72
CA TRP A 19 -1.87 0.33 5.87
C TRP A 19 -2.67 1.09 4.83
N TRP A 20 -3.11 0.38 3.81
CA TRP A 20 -3.75 0.96 2.64
C TRP A 20 -5.25 0.65 2.66
N ASP A 21 -6.06 1.69 2.76
CA ASP A 21 -7.50 1.61 2.50
C ASP A 21 -7.72 1.54 0.98
N ILE A 22 -7.96 0.34 0.46
CA ILE A 22 -8.09 0.12 -0.99
C ILE A 22 -9.49 0.47 -1.52
N GLU A 23 -10.46 0.66 -0.62
CA GLU A 23 -11.81 1.10 -0.98
C GLU A 23 -11.80 2.61 -1.27
N ASN A 24 -11.18 3.40 -0.38
CA ASN A 24 -11.07 4.85 -0.55
C ASN A 24 -9.91 5.26 -1.46
N CYS A 25 -8.85 4.45 -1.57
CA CYS A 25 -7.69 4.69 -2.43
C CYS A 25 -7.49 3.54 -3.42
N ALA A 26 -8.45 3.32 -4.33
CA ALA A 26 -8.41 2.21 -5.27
C ALA A 26 -7.17 2.19 -6.19
N VAL A 27 -6.88 1.01 -6.74
CA VAL A 27 -5.86 0.82 -7.79
C VAL A 27 -6.20 1.70 -9.01
N PRO A 28 -5.28 2.57 -9.48
CA PRO A 28 -5.53 3.38 -10.66
C PRO A 28 -5.65 2.52 -11.91
N SER A 29 -6.64 2.81 -12.77
CA SER A 29 -6.90 2.04 -13.99
C SER A 29 -5.84 2.20 -15.08
N ASN A 30 -5.02 3.24 -15.01
CA ASN A 30 -3.95 3.56 -15.97
C ASN A 30 -2.54 3.23 -15.44
N CYS A 31 -2.44 2.44 -14.36
CA CYS A 31 -1.18 2.05 -13.76
C CYS A 31 -1.02 0.52 -13.80
N ASP A 32 0.22 0.04 -13.93
CA ASP A 32 0.53 -1.38 -13.73
C ASP A 32 0.43 -1.69 -12.21
N PRO A 33 -0.52 -2.55 -11.78
CA PRO A 33 -0.67 -2.86 -10.37
C PRO A 33 0.57 -3.53 -9.76
N HIS A 34 1.43 -4.17 -10.56
CA HIS A 34 2.71 -4.73 -10.08
C HIS A 34 3.69 -3.65 -9.61
N ALA A 35 3.57 -2.43 -10.12
CA ALA A 35 4.47 -1.33 -9.77
C ALA A 35 4.12 -0.68 -8.42
N ILE A 36 2.91 -0.89 -7.88
CA ILE A 36 2.42 -0.17 -6.70
C ILE A 36 3.29 -0.44 -5.47
N ALA A 37 3.58 -1.70 -5.15
CA ALA A 37 4.41 -2.07 -4.01
C ALA A 37 5.83 -1.49 -4.10
N GLN A 38 6.41 -1.51 -5.32
CA GLN A 38 7.73 -0.94 -5.59
C GLN A 38 7.74 0.58 -5.48
N ASN A 39 6.70 1.25 -5.97
CA ASN A 39 6.55 2.70 -5.92
C ASN A 39 6.41 3.18 -4.47
N ILE A 40 5.60 2.50 -3.64
CA ILE A 40 5.47 2.78 -2.21
C ILE A 40 6.82 2.64 -1.51
N SER A 41 7.52 1.53 -1.74
CA SER A 41 8.84 1.27 -1.15
C SER A 41 9.88 2.31 -1.58
N SER A 42 9.86 2.71 -2.86
CA SER A 42 10.76 3.72 -3.42
C SER A 42 10.47 5.11 -2.84
N ALA A 43 9.21 5.45 -2.62
CA ALA A 43 8.83 6.70 -1.98
C ALA A 43 9.29 6.75 -0.52
N LEU A 44 9.10 5.67 0.24
CA LEU A 44 9.60 5.53 1.61
C LEU A 44 11.13 5.67 1.68
N ALA A 45 11.86 5.02 0.77
CA ALA A 45 13.31 5.13 0.69
C ALA A 45 13.78 6.56 0.37
N ARG A 46 13.09 7.28 -0.52
CA ARG A 46 13.35 8.70 -0.80
C ARG A 46 13.10 9.61 0.40
N MET A 47 12.26 9.17 1.33
CA MET A 47 12.01 9.81 2.62
C MET A 47 12.95 9.28 3.73
N ASN A 48 14.00 8.54 3.38
CA ASN A 48 14.99 7.98 4.31
C ASN A 48 14.46 6.84 5.21
N TYR A 49 13.32 6.24 4.90
CA TYR A 49 12.84 4.99 5.50
C TYR A 49 13.36 3.81 4.67
N CYS A 50 14.55 3.34 5.01
CA CYS A 50 15.29 2.32 4.27
C CYS A 50 15.20 0.92 4.89
N GLY A 51 14.51 0.79 6.03
CA GLY A 51 14.25 -0.50 6.67
C GLY A 51 13.23 -1.37 5.92
N PRO A 52 12.97 -2.59 6.41
CA PRO A 52 12.00 -3.50 5.81
C PRO A 52 10.59 -2.89 5.76
N VAL A 53 9.91 -3.03 4.62
CA VAL A 53 8.54 -2.53 4.41
C VAL A 53 7.57 -3.70 4.33
N SER A 54 6.46 -3.60 5.05
CA SER A 54 5.30 -4.50 4.93
C SER A 54 4.08 -3.70 4.50
N ILE A 55 3.35 -4.19 3.49
CA ILE A 55 2.20 -3.48 2.92
C ILE A 55 0.96 -4.36 3.08
N SER A 56 -0.07 -3.81 3.71
CA SER A 56 -1.36 -4.44 3.91
C SER A 56 -2.46 -3.55 3.35
N ALA A 57 -3.28 -4.10 2.45
CA ALA A 57 -4.46 -3.45 1.92
C ALA A 57 -5.72 -3.97 2.63
N TYR A 58 -6.69 -3.09 2.86
CA TYR A 58 -7.93 -3.35 3.58
C TYR A 58 -9.13 -2.79 2.81
N GLY A 59 -10.18 -3.59 2.65
CA GLY A 59 -11.44 -3.19 2.03
C GLY A 59 -12.20 -4.37 1.44
N ASP A 60 -13.28 -4.10 0.72
CA ASP A 60 -14.00 -5.14 0.00
C ASP A 60 -13.22 -5.59 -1.24
N ILE A 61 -12.42 -6.66 -1.08
CA ILE A 61 -11.61 -7.21 -2.16
C ILE A 61 -12.44 -7.66 -3.36
N HIS A 62 -13.73 -7.98 -3.19
CA HIS A 62 -14.59 -8.36 -4.31
C HIS A 62 -14.84 -7.21 -5.30
N GLY A 63 -14.70 -5.96 -4.86
CA GLY A 63 -14.79 -4.78 -5.72
C GLY A 63 -13.54 -4.52 -6.56
N ILE A 64 -12.43 -5.23 -6.31
CA ILE A 64 -11.16 -5.06 -7.01
C ILE A 64 -11.10 -6.00 -8.21
N ASN A 65 -10.62 -5.53 -9.36
CA ASN A 65 -10.35 -6.38 -10.51
C ASN A 65 -9.40 -7.54 -10.15
N SER A 66 -9.72 -8.77 -10.56
CA SER A 66 -8.95 -9.97 -10.22
C SER A 66 -7.48 -9.91 -10.66
N ALA A 67 -7.17 -9.30 -11.80
CA ALA A 67 -5.80 -9.10 -12.26
C ALA A 67 -5.02 -8.18 -11.32
N ALA A 68 -5.67 -7.12 -10.82
CA ALA A 68 -5.06 -6.24 -9.82
C ALA A 68 -4.86 -6.96 -8.48
N GLN A 69 -5.82 -7.76 -8.02
CA GLN A 69 -5.66 -8.57 -6.81
C GLN A 69 -4.47 -9.52 -6.90
N GLN A 70 -4.35 -10.23 -8.03
CA GLN A 70 -3.24 -11.16 -8.29
C GLN A 70 -1.89 -10.43 -8.34
N ALA A 71 -1.84 -9.30 -9.04
CA ALA A 71 -0.64 -8.48 -9.14
C ALA A 71 -0.19 -7.92 -7.78
N LEU A 72 -1.12 -7.43 -6.96
CA LEU A 72 -0.81 -6.98 -5.61
C LEU A 72 -0.29 -8.13 -4.74
N SER A 73 -0.96 -9.28 -4.78
CA SER A 73 -0.56 -10.47 -4.00
C SER A 73 0.82 -10.99 -4.43
N SER A 74 1.13 -11.02 -5.73
CA SER A 74 2.41 -11.51 -6.26
C SER A 74 3.59 -10.60 -5.89
N THR A 75 3.32 -9.32 -5.59
CA THR A 75 4.33 -8.36 -5.11
C THR A 75 4.49 -8.35 -3.58
N GLY A 76 3.77 -9.22 -2.86
CA GLY A 76 3.86 -9.34 -1.41
C GLY A 76 2.95 -8.38 -0.62
N VAL A 77 1.99 -7.74 -1.28
CA VAL A 77 0.94 -6.96 -0.60
C VAL A 77 -0.08 -7.93 0.00
N SER A 78 -0.31 -7.83 1.31
CA SER A 78 -1.34 -8.61 1.99
C SER A 78 -2.72 -7.99 1.73
N LEU A 79 -3.59 -8.71 1.02
CA LEU A 79 -4.98 -8.29 0.82
C LEU A 79 -5.86 -8.82 1.96
N ASN A 80 -6.39 -7.91 2.78
CA ASN A 80 -7.25 -8.25 3.92
C ASN A 80 -8.69 -7.83 3.59
N HIS A 81 -9.57 -8.82 3.42
CA HIS A 81 -10.98 -8.55 3.20
C HIS A 81 -11.61 -7.93 4.44
N VAL A 82 -12.21 -6.75 4.26
CA VAL A 82 -13.07 -6.12 5.25
C VAL A 82 -14.43 -5.96 4.58
N PRO A 83 -15.47 -6.70 5.02
CA PRO A 83 -16.81 -6.56 4.45
C PRO A 83 -17.29 -5.11 4.62
N ALA A 84 -17.83 -4.51 3.56
CA ALA A 84 -18.56 -3.27 3.70
C ALA A 84 -19.66 -3.48 4.74
N GLY A 85 -19.67 -2.64 5.79
CA GLY A 85 -20.71 -2.71 6.80
C GLY A 85 -22.07 -2.61 6.11
N CYS A 86 -22.97 -3.56 6.38
CA CYS A 86 -24.35 -3.48 5.91
C CYS A 86 -24.90 -2.09 6.24
N SER A 87 -24.96 -1.20 5.24
CA SER A 87 -25.80 0.00 5.31
C SER A 87 -27.23 -0.46 5.10
N GLY A 88 -27.75 -1.10 6.14
CA GLY A 88 -29.11 -1.62 6.20
C GLY A 88 -29.79 -1.08 7.45
N LEU A 89 -30.05 0.23 7.46
CA LEU A 89 -31.13 0.89 8.19
C LEU A 89 -31.60 2.10 7.38
#